data_AF-A0A1E4F7F8-F1
#
_entry.id   AF-A0A1E4F7F8-F1
#
_cell.length_a   1.000
_cell.length_b   1.000
_cell.length_c   1.000
_cell.angle_alpha   90.00
_cell.angle_beta   90.00
_cell.angle_gamma   90.00
#
_symmetry.space_group_name_H-M   'P 1'
#
loop_
_entity.id
_entity.type
_entity.pdbx_description
1 polymer ?
#
loop_
_entity_poly.entity_id
_entity_poly.type
_entity_poly.pdbx_seq_one_letter_code
_entity_poly.pdbx_strand_id
1 'polypeptide(L)'
;MSLIKKNRSGDEPPDDPQPAPRVQRVIFRAREQQSPPQEQLPEAGAPLLPENEEIDQQQLDHYRRLAAESRAAQQEAQRQLDQRRARQIAEMQDQFQESWHQMESQFQQDLKLAADLPADRVALHQLWQQASSEQLAELVRLVDGAELVSCLAGAPIALVSRFLALKPNLAELSASQPAPVAELTLLWHGLTR
;
A
#
# COMPACT_ATOMS: atom_id res chain seq x y z
N MET A 1 -34.30 -47.05 -34.45
CA MET A 1 -33.38 -47.16 -35.62
C MET A 1 -33.18 -45.79 -36.24
N SER A 2 -31.96 -45.55 -36.74
CA SER A 2 -31.46 -44.43 -37.58
C SER A 2 -31.36 -43.05 -36.91
N LEU A 3 -30.17 -42.54 -36.53
CA LEU A 3 -28.92 -42.21 -37.26
C LEU A 3 -29.06 -41.00 -38.21
N ILE A 4 -28.53 -39.84 -37.78
CA ILE A 4 -27.92 -38.84 -38.68
C ILE A 4 -26.54 -38.44 -38.11
N LYS A 5 -25.57 -38.47 -39.03
CA LYS A 5 -24.12 -38.26 -38.93
C LYS A 5 -23.79 -36.75 -38.77
N LYS A 6 -22.83 -36.39 -37.92
CA LYS A 6 -21.42 -36.04 -38.26
C LYS A 6 -21.29 -34.96 -39.34
N ASN A 7 -20.86 -33.76 -38.94
CA ASN A 7 -19.94 -32.93 -39.69
C ASN A 7 -18.83 -32.45 -38.75
N ARG A 8 -17.60 -32.59 -39.22
CA ARG A 8 -16.31 -32.28 -38.58
C ARG A 8 -15.55 -31.46 -39.63
N SER A 9 -14.89 -30.40 -39.18
CA SER A 9 -13.83 -29.56 -39.78
C SER A 9 -14.04 -28.17 -39.19
N GLY A 10 -13.13 -27.52 -38.48
CA GLY A 10 -11.68 -27.44 -38.65
C GLY A 10 -11.35 -25.96 -38.87
N ASP A 11 -10.34 -25.43 -38.16
CA ASP A 11 -9.67 -24.13 -38.38
C ASP A 11 -10.53 -22.86 -38.10
N GLU A 12 -10.14 -21.82 -37.37
CA GLU A 12 -8.90 -21.27 -36.81
C GLU A 12 -9.32 -20.34 -35.63
N PRO A 13 -8.48 -20.15 -34.58
CA PRO A 13 -8.70 -19.08 -33.60
C PRO A 13 -8.17 -17.74 -34.15
N PRO A 14 -8.96 -16.65 -34.19
CA PRO A 14 -8.40 -15.36 -34.59
C PRO A 14 -7.73 -14.65 -33.39
N ASP A 15 -6.42 -14.47 -33.54
CA ASP A 15 -5.56 -13.33 -33.17
C ASP A 15 -5.80 -12.55 -31.85
N ASP A 16 -4.85 -12.71 -30.92
CA ASP A 16 -4.42 -11.71 -29.92
C ASP A 16 -3.99 -10.39 -30.62
N PRO A 17 -4.18 -9.17 -30.04
CA PRO A 17 -3.41 -8.79 -28.84
C PRO A 17 -4.01 -7.72 -27.89
N GLN A 18 -3.33 -7.54 -26.74
CA GLN A 18 -3.09 -6.29 -25.99
C GLN A 18 -4.09 -5.83 -24.88
N PRO A 19 -3.66 -5.01 -23.88
CA PRO A 19 -2.71 -5.30 -22.80
C PRO A 19 -3.22 -4.95 -21.36
N ALA A 20 -2.67 -5.62 -20.34
CA ALA A 20 -2.41 -5.23 -18.94
C ALA A 20 -3.52 -4.57 -18.06
N PRO A 21 -3.53 -4.93 -16.76
CA PRO A 21 -3.27 -3.90 -15.75
C PRO A 21 -1.88 -4.07 -15.14
N ARG A 22 -1.11 -2.99 -15.27
CA ARG A 22 0.20 -2.78 -14.65
C ARG A 22 0.08 -2.97 -13.13
N VAL A 23 0.56 -4.09 -12.61
CA VAL A 23 0.97 -4.13 -11.20
C VAL A 23 2.23 -3.28 -11.11
N GLN A 24 2.06 -2.06 -10.57
CA GLN A 24 3.16 -1.15 -10.33
C GLN A 24 4.24 -1.87 -9.52
N ARG A 25 5.37 -2.14 -10.16
CA ARG A 25 6.61 -2.44 -9.46
C ARG A 25 6.99 -1.17 -8.71
N VAL A 26 6.69 -1.11 -7.42
CA VAL A 26 7.28 -0.12 -6.54
C VAL A 26 8.77 -0.48 -6.44
N ILE A 27 9.56 0.19 -7.26
CA ILE A 27 11.02 0.15 -7.21
C ILE A 27 11.42 1.05 -6.05
N PHE A 28 11.80 0.46 -4.92
CA PHE A 28 12.69 1.14 -3.98
C PHE A 28 14.13 0.73 -4.28
N ARG A 29 14.82 1.59 -5.04
CA ARG A 29 16.28 1.73 -5.10
C ARG A 29 16.55 3.09 -4.46
N ALA A 30 17.49 3.33 -3.56
CA ALA A 30 18.57 2.53 -3.04
C ALA A 30 18.94 3.15 -1.69
N ARG A 31 19.35 2.34 -0.72
CA ARG A 31 20.50 2.70 0.12
C ARG A 31 21.34 1.44 0.26
N GLU A 32 22.58 1.60 -0.18
CA GLU A 32 23.68 0.70 0.02
C GLU A 32 23.81 0.41 1.52
N GLN A 33 23.17 -0.67 1.96
CA GLN A 33 23.64 -1.40 3.12
C GLN A 33 24.25 -2.66 2.54
N GLN A 34 25.57 -2.54 2.36
CA GLN A 34 26.54 -3.60 2.52
C GLN A 34 25.84 -4.91 2.82
N SER A 35 25.69 -5.76 1.80
CA SER A 35 25.56 -7.19 2.04
C SER A 35 26.61 -7.49 3.13
N PRO A 36 26.24 -8.03 4.31
CA PRO A 36 27.26 -8.51 5.23
C PRO A 36 28.20 -9.38 4.39
N PRO A 37 29.53 -9.31 4.62
CA PRO A 37 30.48 -10.04 3.80
C PRO A 37 29.91 -11.43 3.65
N GLN A 38 29.81 -11.92 2.40
CA GLN A 38 29.61 -13.34 2.20
C GLN A 38 30.77 -13.95 2.99
N GLU A 39 30.52 -14.36 4.23
CA GLU A 39 31.23 -15.45 4.84
C GLU A 39 31.04 -16.52 3.78
N GLN A 40 32.11 -16.68 3.00
CA GLN A 40 32.38 -17.90 2.30
C GLN A 40 32.05 -18.95 3.34
N LEU A 41 30.87 -19.57 3.20
CA LEU A 41 30.68 -20.90 3.74
C LEU A 41 32.00 -21.57 3.38
N PRO A 42 32.81 -22.00 4.36
CA PRO A 42 33.99 -22.76 4.02
C PRO A 42 33.46 -23.78 3.04
N GLU A 43 34.02 -23.81 1.83
CA GLU A 43 33.74 -24.89 0.92
C GLU A 43 34.03 -26.13 1.77
N ALA A 44 32.97 -26.72 2.30
CA ALA A 44 32.97 -28.10 2.67
C ALA A 44 33.00 -28.80 1.32
N GLY A 45 34.12 -28.62 0.59
CA GLY A 45 34.66 -29.63 -0.26
C GLY A 45 34.60 -30.85 0.63
N ALA A 46 33.72 -31.76 0.27
CA ALA A 46 33.66 -33.06 0.90
C ALA A 46 35.13 -33.49 1.02
N PRO A 47 35.63 -33.82 2.23
CA PRO A 47 37.00 -34.28 2.34
C PRO A 47 37.12 -35.41 1.33
N LEU A 48 37.97 -35.22 0.32
CA LEU A 48 38.33 -36.27 -0.62
C LEU A 48 38.87 -37.38 0.27
N LEU A 49 38.03 -38.38 0.53
CA LEU A 49 38.40 -39.54 1.32
C LEU A 49 39.61 -40.14 0.62
N PRO A 50 40.78 -40.23 1.28
CA PRO A 50 41.95 -40.85 0.67
C PRO A 50 41.55 -42.27 0.24
N GLU A 51 41.69 -42.55 -1.06
CA GLU A 51 41.47 -43.88 -1.59
C GLU A 51 42.46 -44.84 -0.90
N ASN A 52 41.92 -45.73 -0.05
CA ASN A 52 42.60 -46.80 0.69
C ASN A 52 43.11 -46.49 2.12
N GLU A 53 42.24 -46.04 3.00
CA GLU A 53 42.28 -46.47 4.41
C GLU A 53 41.03 -47.31 4.68
N GLU A 54 41.18 -48.53 5.22
CA GLU A 54 40.06 -49.29 5.77
C GLU A 54 39.44 -48.45 6.89
N ILE A 55 38.39 -47.70 6.56
CA ILE A 55 37.69 -46.88 7.54
C ILE A 55 37.10 -47.84 8.57
N ASP A 56 37.63 -47.78 9.80
CA ASP A 56 37.15 -48.56 10.93
C ASP A 56 35.64 -48.32 11.09
N GLN A 57 34.87 -49.40 11.22
CA GLN A 57 33.41 -49.38 11.39
C GLN A 57 33.00 -48.41 12.53
N GLN A 58 33.84 -48.29 13.56
CA GLN A 58 33.63 -47.36 14.66
C GLN A 58 33.68 -45.88 14.25
N GLN A 59 34.55 -45.52 13.30
CA GLN A 59 34.62 -44.16 12.76
C GLN A 59 33.40 -43.85 11.88
N LEU A 60 32.96 -44.80 11.06
CA LEU A 60 31.73 -44.65 10.28
C LEU A 60 30.50 -44.44 11.19
N ASP A 61 30.39 -45.20 12.27
CA ASP A 61 29.30 -45.04 13.23
C ASP A 61 29.40 -43.72 14.01
N HIS A 62 30.62 -43.25 14.31
CA HIS A 62 30.83 -41.93 14.89
C HIS A 62 30.34 -40.81 13.97
N TYR A 63 30.73 -40.81 12.69
CA TYR A 63 30.27 -39.80 11.72
C TYR A 63 28.76 -39.86 11.48
N ARG A 64 28.16 -41.05 11.49
CA ARG A 64 26.69 -41.21 11.39
C ARG A 64 25.97 -40.56 12.55
N ARG A 65 26.46 -40.73 13.78
CA ARG A 65 25.89 -40.08 14.97
C ARG A 65 26.02 -38.57 14.86
N LEU A 66 27.21 -38.07 14.51
CA LEU A 66 27.45 -36.64 14.37
C LEU A 66 26.58 -35.99 13.29
N ALA A 67 26.37 -36.68 12.17
CA ALA A 67 25.46 -36.24 11.10
C ALA A 67 23.97 -36.30 11.51
N ALA A 68 23.59 -37.21 12.41
CA ALA A 68 22.23 -37.26 12.96
C ALA A 68 21.98 -36.11 13.95
N GLU A 69 22.94 -35.86 14.84
CA GLU A 69 22.92 -34.75 15.80
C GLU A 69 22.87 -33.39 15.09
N SER A 70 23.69 -33.22 14.05
CA SER A 70 23.68 -32.00 13.22
C SER A 70 22.33 -31.77 12.54
N ARG A 71 21.72 -32.82 11.97
CA ARG A 71 20.38 -32.73 11.37
C ARG A 71 19.30 -32.39 12.40
N ALA A 72 19.37 -32.97 13.60
CA ALA A 72 18.44 -32.66 14.69
C ALA A 72 18.59 -31.21 15.16
N ALA A 73 19.82 -30.73 15.32
CA ALA A 73 20.10 -29.35 15.69
C ALA A 73 19.62 -28.34 14.62
N GLN A 74 19.81 -28.66 13.33
CA GLN A 74 19.30 -27.84 12.23
C GLN A 74 17.77 -27.80 12.20
N GLN A 75 17.10 -28.94 12.39
CA GLN A 75 15.64 -28.99 12.44
C GLN A 75 15.10 -28.16 13.62
N GLU A 76 15.74 -28.23 14.77
CA GLU A 76 15.34 -27.46 15.95
C GLU A 76 15.58 -25.95 15.74
N ALA A 77 16.73 -25.55 15.19
CA ALA A 77 16.99 -24.16 14.83
C ALA A 77 15.97 -23.63 13.82
N GLN A 78 15.60 -24.44 12.82
CA GLN A 78 14.59 -24.08 11.84
C GLN A 78 13.22 -23.88 12.49
N ARG A 79 12.80 -24.78 13.39
CA ARG A 79 11.54 -24.63 14.14
C ARG A 79 11.51 -23.36 14.98
N GLN A 80 12.63 -23.00 15.62
CA GLN A 80 12.72 -21.78 16.41
C GLN A 80 12.63 -20.51 15.54
N LEU A 81 13.26 -20.52 14.35
CA LEU A 81 13.12 -19.44 13.38
C LEU A 81 11.68 -19.29 12.89
N ASP A 82 11.02 -20.41 12.55
CA ASP A 82 9.65 -20.41 12.07
C ASP A 82 8.67 -19.93 13.15
N GLN A 83 8.87 -20.33 14.42
CA GLN A 83 8.09 -19.80 15.55
C GLN A 83 8.27 -18.29 15.73
N ARG A 84 9.50 -17.77 15.61
CA ARG A 84 9.76 -16.32 15.71
C ARG A 84 9.10 -15.55 14.56
N ARG A 85 9.20 -16.07 13.34
CA ARG A 85 8.53 -15.48 12.15
C ARG A 85 7.01 -15.48 12.32
N ALA A 86 6.42 -16.58 12.79
CA ALA A 86 4.99 -16.68 13.01
C ALA A 86 4.49 -15.63 14.03
N ARG A 87 5.23 -15.42 15.13
CA ARG A 87 4.91 -14.37 16.11
C ARG A 87 5.01 -12.97 15.53
N GLN A 88 6.08 -12.66 14.80
CA GLN A 88 6.20 -11.37 14.12
C GLN A 88 5.06 -11.11 13.12
N ILE A 89 4.66 -12.14 12.35
CA ILE A 89 3.54 -12.01 11.41
C ILE A 89 2.23 -11.71 12.15
N ALA A 90 1.97 -12.39 13.27
CA ALA A 90 0.78 -12.15 14.09
C ALA A 90 0.76 -10.73 14.67
N GLU A 91 1.87 -10.29 15.27
CA GLU A 91 1.99 -8.93 15.83
C GLU A 91 1.79 -7.84 14.76
N MET A 92 2.36 -8.02 13.57
CA MET A 92 2.13 -7.09 12.46
C MET A 92 0.69 -7.10 11.96
N GLN A 93 0.03 -8.26 11.95
CA GLN A 93 -1.39 -8.34 11.58
C GLN A 93 -2.28 -7.60 12.59
N ASP A 94 -2.02 -7.76 13.89
CA ASP A 94 -2.77 -7.10 14.94
C ASP A 94 -2.59 -5.57 14.87
N GLN A 95 -1.37 -5.10 14.68
CA GLN A 95 -1.09 -3.67 14.48
C GLN A 95 -1.79 -3.10 13.24
N PHE A 96 -1.81 -3.86 12.13
CA PHE A 96 -2.51 -3.44 10.93
C PHE A 96 -4.02 -3.35 11.17
N GLN A 97 -4.62 -4.35 11.81
CA GLN A 97 -6.06 -4.34 12.14
C GLN A 97 -6.42 -3.15 13.05
N GLU A 98 -5.61 -2.85 14.05
CA GLU A 98 -5.84 -1.71 14.94
C GLU A 98 -5.78 -0.38 14.16
N SER A 99 -4.75 -0.21 13.32
CA SER A 99 -4.62 0.99 12.47
C SER A 99 -5.78 1.13 11.47
N TRP A 100 -6.29 0.00 10.96
CA TRP A 100 -7.43 -0.03 10.05
C TRP A 100 -8.71 0.43 10.74
N HIS A 101 -8.99 -0.09 11.93
CA HIS A 101 -10.16 0.33 12.71
C HIS A 101 -10.10 1.81 13.11
N GLN A 102 -8.91 2.33 13.43
CA GLN A 102 -8.74 3.77 13.68
C GLN A 102 -9.07 4.60 12.43
N MET A 103 -8.55 4.21 11.26
CA MET A 103 -8.84 4.88 9.99
C MET A 103 -10.33 4.80 9.62
N GLU A 104 -10.96 3.64 9.81
CA GLU A 104 -12.39 3.43 9.56
C GLU A 104 -13.25 4.31 10.49
N SER A 105 -12.91 4.36 11.78
CA SER A 105 -13.61 5.22 12.75
C SER A 105 -13.47 6.69 12.38
N GLN A 106 -12.28 7.14 11.99
CA GLN A 106 -12.04 8.51 11.57
C GLN A 106 -12.83 8.85 10.30
N PHE A 107 -12.84 7.95 9.32
CA PHE A 107 -13.61 8.12 8.10
C PHE A 107 -15.12 8.18 8.37
N GLN A 108 -15.64 7.34 9.26
CA GLN A 108 -17.06 7.40 9.67
C GLN A 108 -17.40 8.69 10.41
N GLN A 109 -16.47 9.21 11.21
CA GLN A 109 -16.64 10.50 11.88
C GLN A 109 -16.64 11.65 10.87
N ASP A 110 -15.74 11.62 9.89
CA ASP A 110 -15.68 12.59 8.79
C ASP A 110 -16.96 12.54 7.94
N LEU A 111 -17.50 11.35 7.66
CA LEU A 111 -18.77 11.18 6.96
C LEU A 111 -19.95 11.74 7.76
N LYS A 112 -19.98 11.58 9.09
CA LYS A 112 -21.02 12.18 9.95
C LYS A 112 -20.91 13.70 9.95
N LEU A 113 -19.69 14.24 10.08
CA LEU A 113 -19.44 15.67 9.97
C LEU A 113 -19.84 16.22 8.60
N ALA A 114 -19.67 15.43 7.53
CA ALA A 114 -20.14 15.76 6.19
C ALA A 114 -21.68 15.70 6.04
N ALA A 115 -22.34 14.76 6.73
CA ALA A 115 -23.80 14.62 6.72
C ALA A 115 -24.51 15.74 7.49
N ASP A 116 -23.86 16.29 8.52
CA ASP A 116 -24.35 17.42 9.31
C ASP A 116 -23.97 18.79 8.71
N LEU A 117 -23.43 18.82 7.48
CA LEU A 117 -23.09 20.09 6.84
C LEU A 117 -24.38 20.87 6.48
N PRO A 118 -24.42 22.19 6.74
CA PRO A 118 -25.51 23.02 6.28
C PRO A 118 -25.60 22.97 4.75
N ALA A 119 -26.82 22.92 4.21
CA ALA A 119 -27.09 22.79 2.77
C ALA A 119 -26.34 23.84 1.93
N ASP A 120 -26.16 25.05 2.46
CA ASP A 120 -25.41 26.13 1.81
C ASP A 120 -23.94 25.78 1.58
N ARG A 121 -23.32 25.05 2.51
CA ARG A 121 -21.92 24.62 2.36
C ARG A 121 -21.80 23.51 1.32
N VAL A 122 -22.76 22.58 1.29
CA VAL A 122 -22.80 21.52 0.25
C VAL A 122 -22.97 22.14 -1.14
N ALA A 123 -23.85 23.14 -1.28
CA ALA A 123 -24.02 23.87 -2.53
C ALA A 123 -22.73 24.59 -2.95
N LEU A 124 -22.03 25.25 -2.00
CA LEU A 124 -20.75 25.89 -2.27
C LEU A 124 -19.68 24.90 -2.73
N HIS A 125 -19.59 23.72 -2.11
CA HIS A 125 -18.67 22.67 -2.55
C HIS A 125 -18.96 22.18 -3.96
N GLN A 126 -20.24 22.01 -4.31
CA GLN A 126 -20.65 21.60 -5.66
C GLN A 126 -20.27 22.67 -6.71
N LEU A 127 -20.44 23.95 -6.39
CA LEU A 127 -20.00 25.06 -7.24
C LEU A 127 -18.49 25.02 -7.47
N TRP A 128 -17.70 24.86 -6.41
CA TRP A 128 -16.24 24.79 -6.51
C TRP A 128 -15.73 23.53 -7.20
N GLN A 129 -16.46 22.41 -7.13
CA GLN A 129 -16.11 21.21 -7.90
C GLN A 129 -16.21 21.43 -9.41
N GLN A 130 -17.18 22.22 -9.85
CA GLN A 130 -17.40 22.52 -11.27
C GLN A 130 -16.56 23.70 -11.77
N ALA A 131 -15.95 24.46 -10.87
CA ALA A 131 -15.11 25.60 -11.18
C ALA A 131 -13.84 25.22 -11.98
N SER A 132 -13.35 26.16 -12.80
CA SER A 132 -12.04 26.02 -13.42
C SER A 132 -10.91 26.19 -12.38
N SER A 133 -9.72 25.66 -12.67
CA SER A 133 -8.56 25.83 -11.79
C SER A 133 -8.16 27.30 -11.61
N GLU A 134 -8.38 28.13 -12.62
CA GLU A 134 -8.10 29.58 -12.56
C GLU A 134 -9.03 30.29 -11.57
N GLN A 135 -10.33 29.97 -11.60
CA GLN A 135 -11.30 30.55 -10.67
C GLN A 135 -11.00 30.13 -9.22
N LEU A 136 -10.60 28.87 -8.99
CA LEU A 136 -10.19 28.40 -7.68
C LEU A 136 -8.88 29.06 -7.22
N ALA A 137 -7.92 29.28 -8.13
CA ALA A 137 -6.68 29.98 -7.81
C ALA A 137 -6.93 31.44 -7.39
N GLU A 138 -7.86 32.12 -8.08
CA GLU A 138 -8.23 33.49 -7.74
C GLU A 138 -8.96 33.57 -6.39
N LEU A 139 -9.85 32.62 -6.11
CA LEU A 139 -10.48 32.50 -4.79
C LEU A 139 -9.43 32.31 -3.68
N VAL A 140 -8.47 31.40 -3.87
CA VAL A 140 -7.39 31.12 -2.92
C VAL A 140 -6.48 32.33 -2.68
N ARG A 141 -6.36 33.24 -3.66
CA ARG A 141 -5.60 34.49 -3.55
C ARG A 141 -6.32 35.53 -2.70
N LEU A 142 -7.66 35.56 -2.76
CA LEU A 142 -8.48 36.60 -2.15
C LEU A 142 -8.96 36.25 -0.74
N VAL A 143 -8.98 34.97 -0.39
CA VAL A 143 -9.54 34.45 0.86
C VAL A 143 -8.43 34.10 1.85
N ASP A 144 -8.68 34.30 3.14
CA ASP A 144 -7.76 33.83 4.17
C ASP A 144 -7.69 32.29 4.19
N GLY A 145 -6.49 31.75 4.34
CA GLY A 145 -6.27 30.31 4.36
C GLY A 145 -7.06 29.61 5.46
N ALA A 146 -7.21 30.24 6.63
CA ALA A 146 -7.96 29.68 7.76
C ALA A 146 -9.47 29.58 7.48
N GLU A 147 -10.05 30.61 6.85
CA GLU A 147 -11.46 30.62 6.44
C GLU A 147 -11.72 29.55 5.37
N LEU A 148 -10.80 29.43 4.42
CA LEU A 148 -10.88 28.46 3.34
C LEU A 148 -10.78 27.02 3.86
N VAL A 149 -9.88 26.74 4.81
CA VAL A 149 -9.81 25.43 5.49
C VAL A 149 -11.08 25.13 6.27
N SER A 150 -11.64 26.13 6.97
CA SER A 150 -12.91 25.96 7.68
C SER A 150 -14.07 25.63 6.73
N CYS A 151 -14.11 26.26 5.56
CA CYS A 151 -15.08 25.95 4.52
C CYS A 151 -14.86 24.57 3.88
N LEU A 152 -13.61 24.11 3.75
CA LEU A 152 -13.27 22.80 3.22
C LEU A 152 -13.48 21.65 4.21
N ALA A 153 -13.79 21.93 5.49
CA ALA A 153 -14.12 20.90 6.45
C ALA A 153 -15.38 20.12 6.00
N GLY A 154 -15.23 18.79 5.88
CA GLY A 154 -16.26 17.89 5.35
C GLY A 154 -16.44 17.93 3.83
N ALA A 155 -15.58 18.64 3.09
CA ALA A 155 -15.61 18.65 1.64
C ALA A 155 -15.13 17.32 1.04
N PRO A 156 -15.60 16.94 -0.16
CA PRO A 156 -15.11 15.75 -0.83
C PRO A 156 -13.60 15.81 -1.08
N ILE A 157 -12.90 14.69 -0.87
CA ILE A 157 -11.43 14.60 -0.97
C ILE A 157 -10.90 15.18 -2.28
N ALA A 158 -11.57 14.89 -3.40
CA ALA A 158 -11.18 15.42 -4.71
C ALA A 158 -11.15 16.96 -4.76
N LEU A 159 -12.07 17.64 -4.05
CA LEU A 159 -12.08 19.10 -3.95
C LEU A 159 -10.93 19.59 -3.06
N VAL A 160 -10.74 18.96 -1.89
CA VAL A 160 -9.64 19.30 -0.97
C VAL A 160 -8.28 19.18 -1.67
N SER A 161 -8.05 18.11 -2.43
CA SER A 161 -6.81 17.91 -3.19
C SER A 161 -6.56 19.02 -4.22
N ARG A 162 -7.61 19.56 -4.86
CA ARG A 162 -7.46 20.67 -5.81
C ARG A 162 -7.00 21.95 -5.11
N PHE A 163 -7.55 22.25 -3.93
CA PHE A 163 -7.11 23.41 -3.14
C PHE A 163 -5.69 23.23 -2.59
N LEU A 164 -5.33 22.03 -2.11
CA LEU A 164 -3.98 21.72 -1.66
C LEU A 164 -2.95 21.81 -2.79
N ALA A 165 -3.31 21.45 -4.02
CA ALA A 165 -2.43 21.61 -5.18
C ALA A 165 -2.17 23.09 -5.52
N LEU A 166 -3.15 23.97 -5.29
CA LEU A 166 -2.99 25.41 -5.49
C LEU A 166 -2.22 26.08 -4.36
N LYS A 167 -2.44 25.64 -3.11
CA LYS A 167 -1.82 26.23 -1.92
C LYS A 167 -1.53 25.16 -0.87
N PRO A 168 -0.33 24.54 -0.90
CA PRO A 168 0.00 23.40 -0.04
C PRO A 168 -0.02 23.71 1.46
N ASN A 169 0.26 24.95 1.84
CA ASN A 169 0.28 25.38 3.23
C ASN A 169 -1.09 25.33 3.92
N LEU A 170 -2.19 25.14 3.18
CA LEU A 170 -3.52 24.92 3.74
C LEU A 170 -3.58 23.64 4.60
N ALA A 171 -2.73 22.64 4.35
CA ALA A 171 -2.68 21.41 5.15
C ALA A 171 -2.17 21.63 6.58
N GLU A 172 -1.42 22.71 6.81
CA GLU A 172 -0.83 23.05 8.11
C GLU A 172 -1.75 23.95 8.95
N LEU A 173 -2.79 24.51 8.32
CA LEU A 173 -3.73 25.42 8.98
C LEU A 173 -4.86 24.64 9.64
N SER A 174 -5.26 25.08 10.84
CA SER A 174 -6.40 24.52 11.56
C SER A 174 -7.64 25.38 11.37
N ALA A 175 -8.80 24.76 11.17
CA ALA A 175 -10.10 25.41 11.18
C ALA A 175 -10.43 25.90 12.60
N SER A 176 -9.91 27.07 12.98
CA SER A 176 -10.09 27.67 14.31
C SER A 176 -11.32 28.57 14.41
N GLN A 177 -11.92 28.93 13.26
CA GLN A 177 -13.06 29.83 13.18
C GLN A 177 -14.24 29.16 12.47
N PRO A 178 -15.50 29.55 12.77
CA PRO A 178 -16.66 29.10 12.02
C PRO A 178 -16.52 29.49 10.55
N ALA A 179 -16.96 28.62 9.63
CA ALA A 179 -16.74 28.88 8.21
C ALA A 179 -17.64 30.02 7.71
N PRO A 180 -17.07 31.05 7.05
CA PRO A 180 -17.81 32.18 6.51
C PRO A 180 -18.46 31.83 5.16
N VAL A 181 -19.40 30.88 5.19
CA VAL A 181 -20.01 30.30 3.98
C VAL A 181 -20.75 31.36 3.17
N ALA A 182 -21.46 32.29 3.82
CA ALA A 182 -22.25 33.32 3.14
C ALA A 182 -21.33 34.31 2.42
N GLU A 183 -20.29 34.79 3.10
CA GLU A 183 -19.30 35.72 2.58
C GLU A 183 -18.52 35.11 1.42
N LEU A 184 -18.10 33.84 1.56
CA LEU A 184 -17.40 33.13 0.49
C LEU A 184 -18.28 32.84 -0.71
N THR A 185 -19.56 32.55 -0.48
CA THR A 185 -20.53 32.41 -1.56
C THR A 185 -20.71 33.73 -2.30
N LEU A 186 -20.82 34.86 -1.59
CA LEU A 186 -20.93 36.18 -2.22
C LEU A 186 -19.66 36.55 -3.01
N LEU A 187 -18.49 36.32 -2.44
CA LEU A 187 -17.20 36.53 -3.13
C LEU A 187 -17.11 35.68 -4.39
N TRP A 188 -17.50 34.41 -4.31
CA TRP A 188 -17.55 33.49 -5.45
C TRP A 188 -18.42 34.03 -6.59
N HIS A 189 -19.62 34.51 -6.28
CA HIS A 189 -20.49 35.10 -7.30
C HIS A 189 -19.91 36.36 -7.95
N GLY A 190 -19.09 37.12 -7.21
CA GLY A 190 -18.35 38.26 -7.75
C GLY A 190 -17.22 37.87 -8.70
N LEU A 191 -16.67 36.67 -8.56
CA LEU A 191 -15.60 36.14 -9.41
C LEU A 191 -16.11 35.46 -10.70
N THR A 192 -17.34 34.97 -10.68
CA THR A 192 -17.91 34.20 -11.81
C THR A 192 -18.88 35.00 -12.69
N ARG A 193 -19.13 36.27 -12.37
CA ARG A 193 -19.93 37.20 -13.18
C ARG A 193 -19.03 38.04 -14.06
#